data_AF-A0A177DBP8-F1
#
_entry.id   AF-A0A177DBP8-F1
#
_cell.length_a   1.000
_cell.length_b   1.000
_cell.length_c   1.000
_cell.angle_alpha   90.00
_cell.angle_beta   90.00
_cell.angle_gamma   90.00
#
_symmetry.space_group_name_H-M   'P 1'
#
loop_
_entity.id
_entity.type
_entity.pdbx_description
1 polymer ?
#
loop_
_entity_poly.entity_id
_entity_poly.type
_entity_poly.pdbx_seq_one_letter_code
_entity_poly.pdbx_strand_id
1 'polypeptide(L)'
;MLTGASYNKAGLMTARAFLGFFEAAFGASAPYFLSLFYQRQELGKRVALLTGMSLLANSPTVLCAVLVYCCLPDSPDTAHFLTDEEKLQARQRLATVDRTEKLKVSWTQVFAGLTDYQNWVYATIHFCCNYLFAALSNFLPTIVRDIGYSSVNAQGLTAPAYFLAFLCCMFAAWGSDRFGKRGWFVAGFATIGTVGYLMLAAIQDKTKTGPHYAAIYLATCGIFPAGAGLGILATFRQCSSFVSSTLFPSRDGPFYVTGCAVRCAFSGLAVVLALSLH
;
A
#
# COMPACT_ATOMS: atom_id res chain seq x y z
N MET A 1 -1.99 -11.10 18.15
CA MET A 1 -2.17 -12.06 19.27
C MET A 1 -1.01 -12.04 20.28
N LEU A 2 0.25 -11.86 19.88
CA LEU A 2 1.39 -11.68 20.81
C LEU A 2 1.33 -10.38 21.67
N THR A 3 0.74 -9.32 21.14
CA THR A 3 0.52 -8.04 21.84
C THR A 3 -0.46 -8.15 23.02
N GLY A 4 -1.33 -9.17 23.05
CA GLY A 4 -2.27 -9.41 24.15
C GLY A 4 -1.66 -10.19 25.32
N ALA A 5 -0.53 -10.88 25.12
CA ALA A 5 0.15 -11.67 26.14
C ALA A 5 1.29 -10.90 26.85
N SER A 6 1.58 -9.66 26.41
CA SER A 6 2.69 -8.86 26.92
C SER A 6 2.21 -7.73 27.81
N TYR A 7 2.44 -7.86 29.12
CA TYR A 7 2.15 -6.81 30.11
C TYR A 7 3.31 -5.82 30.33
N ASN A 8 4.45 -6.02 29.66
CA ASN A 8 5.65 -5.19 29.82
C ASN A 8 6.01 -4.48 28.50
N LYS A 9 6.49 -3.23 28.57
CA LYS A 9 6.90 -2.45 27.38
C LYS A 9 7.94 -3.17 26.54
N ALA A 10 8.89 -3.86 27.19
CA ALA A 10 9.92 -4.64 26.50
C ALA A 10 9.31 -5.81 25.70
N GLY A 11 8.36 -6.55 26.28
CA GLY A 11 7.68 -7.66 25.59
C GLY A 11 6.88 -7.19 24.37
N LEU A 12 6.29 -6.00 24.45
CA LEU A 12 5.53 -5.39 23.36
C LEU A 12 6.45 -5.02 22.18
N MET A 13 7.63 -4.47 22.48
CA MET A 13 8.64 -4.11 21.47
C MET A 13 9.21 -5.37 20.79
N THR A 14 9.55 -6.39 21.56
CA THR A 14 10.05 -7.66 21.02
C THR A 14 9.01 -8.34 20.13
N ALA A 15 7.76 -8.40 20.57
CA ALA A 15 6.66 -8.94 19.76
C ALA A 15 6.47 -8.18 18.44
N ARG A 16 6.59 -6.85 18.45
CA ARG A 16 6.53 -6.03 17.23
C ARG A 16 7.73 -6.25 16.30
N ALA A 17 8.93 -6.42 16.86
CA ALA A 17 10.13 -6.67 16.07
C ALA A 17 10.02 -8.01 15.32
N PHE A 18 9.59 -9.08 16.00
CA PHE A 18 9.35 -10.38 15.36
C PHE A 18 8.25 -10.29 14.31
N LEU A 19 7.12 -9.67 14.63
CA LEU A 19 6.00 -9.54 13.69
C LEU A 19 6.41 -8.76 12.44
N GLY A 20 7.14 -7.65 12.59
CA GLY A 20 7.66 -6.87 11.46
C GLY A 20 8.64 -7.65 10.59
N PHE A 21 9.53 -8.46 11.18
CA PHE A 21 10.45 -9.31 10.42
C PHE A 21 9.71 -10.34 9.56
N PHE A 22 8.71 -11.03 10.14
CA PHE A 22 7.93 -12.03 9.41
C PHE A 22 7.01 -11.42 8.34
N GLU A 23 6.36 -10.29 8.62
CA GLU A 23 5.55 -9.57 7.64
C GLU A 23 6.39 -9.05 6.46
N ALA A 24 7.59 -8.54 6.74
CA ALA A 24 8.52 -8.10 5.69
C ALA A 24 8.99 -9.26 4.80
N ALA A 25 9.32 -10.41 5.41
CA ALA A 25 9.71 -11.60 4.68
C ALA A 25 8.58 -12.13 3.79
N PHE A 26 7.35 -12.22 4.31
CA PHE A 26 6.19 -12.70 3.55
C PHE A 26 5.76 -11.73 2.43
N GLY A 27 5.71 -10.42 2.72
CA GLY A 27 5.25 -9.41 1.78
C GLY A 27 6.10 -9.30 0.51
N ALA A 28 7.41 -9.55 0.61
CA ALA A 28 8.32 -9.55 -0.53
C ALA A 28 8.45 -10.94 -1.21
N SER A 29 8.42 -12.03 -0.44
CA SER A 29 8.62 -13.38 -0.97
C SER A 29 7.40 -13.90 -1.76
N ALA A 30 6.17 -13.65 -1.31
CA ALA A 30 4.99 -14.19 -1.97
C ALA A 30 4.77 -13.68 -3.41
N PRO A 31 4.92 -12.37 -3.71
CA PRO A 31 4.85 -11.88 -5.09
C PRO A 31 6.02 -12.36 -5.96
N TYR A 32 7.23 -12.44 -5.39
CA TYR A 32 8.41 -12.95 -6.09
C TYR A 32 8.22 -14.43 -6.46
N PHE A 33 7.73 -15.24 -5.54
CA PHE A 33 7.44 -16.65 -5.79
C PHE A 33 6.35 -16.81 -6.85
N LEU A 34 5.24 -16.08 -6.75
CA LEU A 34 4.18 -16.12 -7.77
C LEU A 34 4.69 -15.72 -9.16
N SER A 35 5.69 -14.83 -9.23
CA SER A 35 6.30 -14.44 -10.52
C SER A 35 7.13 -15.56 -11.18
N LEU A 36 7.58 -16.57 -10.42
CA LEU A 36 8.34 -17.71 -10.95
C LEU A 36 7.44 -18.77 -11.62
N PHE A 37 6.16 -18.83 -11.23
CA PHE A 37 5.23 -19.87 -11.68
C PHE A 37 4.13 -19.36 -12.61
N TYR A 38 3.84 -18.05 -12.60
CA TYR A 38 2.69 -17.48 -13.30
C TYR A 38 3.04 -16.32 -14.23
N GLN A 39 2.33 -16.26 -15.36
CA GLN A 39 2.52 -15.26 -16.41
C GLN A 39 2.09 -13.85 -15.94
N ARG A 40 2.79 -12.79 -16.41
CA ARG A 40 2.56 -11.38 -16.00
C ARG A 40 1.10 -10.90 -16.10
N GLN A 41 0.30 -11.46 -17.02
CA GLN A 41 -1.12 -11.09 -17.19
C GLN A 41 -2.05 -11.68 -16.13
N GLU A 42 -1.74 -12.87 -15.59
CA GLU A 42 -2.52 -13.50 -14.52
C GLU A 42 -2.00 -13.14 -13.13
N LEU A 43 -0.72 -12.76 -13.04
CA LEU A 43 -0.03 -12.44 -11.80
C LEU A 43 -0.74 -11.32 -11.03
N GLY A 44 -1.20 -10.27 -11.71
CA GLY A 44 -1.86 -9.13 -11.06
C GLY A 44 -3.12 -9.52 -10.29
N LYS A 45 -4.00 -10.34 -10.89
CA LYS A 45 -5.25 -10.80 -10.23
C LYS A 45 -4.95 -11.72 -9.04
N ARG A 46 -3.97 -12.62 -9.17
CA ARG A 46 -3.63 -13.60 -8.14
C ARG A 46 -2.86 -12.98 -6.97
N VAL A 47 -1.95 -12.04 -7.25
CA VAL A 47 -1.27 -11.25 -6.21
C VAL A 47 -2.28 -10.40 -5.46
N ALA A 48 -3.22 -9.73 -6.14
CA ALA A 48 -4.29 -8.98 -5.48
C ALA A 48 -5.17 -9.87 -4.57
N LEU A 49 -5.49 -11.08 -5.03
CA LEU A 49 -6.25 -12.06 -4.24
C LEU A 49 -5.44 -12.57 -3.04
N LEU A 50 -4.15 -12.86 -3.21
CA LEU A 50 -3.26 -13.31 -2.13
C LEU A 50 -3.06 -12.22 -1.07
N THR A 51 -2.79 -10.98 -1.49
CA THR A 51 -2.70 -9.84 -0.58
C THR A 51 -4.03 -9.56 0.12
N GLY A 52 -5.17 -9.74 -0.57
CA GLY A 52 -6.50 -9.62 0.02
C GLY A 52 -6.79 -10.66 1.12
N MET A 53 -6.41 -11.92 0.91
CA MET A 53 -6.55 -12.98 1.92
C MET A 53 -5.62 -12.81 3.12
N SER A 54 -4.48 -12.12 2.95
CA SER A 54 -3.52 -11.86 4.03
C SER A 54 -4.13 -11.06 5.18
N LEU A 55 -5.11 -10.19 4.89
CA LEU A 55 -5.82 -9.41 5.91
C LEU A 55 -6.63 -10.28 6.88
N LEU A 56 -7.24 -11.37 6.36
CA LEU A 56 -7.99 -12.34 7.16
C LEU A 56 -7.06 -13.32 7.90
N ALA A 57 -5.88 -13.59 7.34
CA ALA A 57 -4.90 -14.53 7.89
C ALA A 57 -4.06 -13.97 9.05
N ASN A 58 -4.14 -12.68 9.38
CA ASN A 58 -3.33 -12.03 10.42
C ASN A 58 -3.53 -12.56 11.86
N SER A 59 -4.42 -13.54 12.09
CA SER A 59 -4.60 -14.18 13.39
C SER A 59 -3.62 -15.34 13.65
N PRO A 60 -3.27 -16.24 12.68
CA PRO A 60 -2.18 -17.22 12.86
C PRO A 60 -1.11 -17.24 11.75
N THR A 61 -0.63 -16.09 11.28
CA THR A 61 0.37 -15.96 10.18
C THR A 61 1.69 -16.69 10.44
N VAL A 62 2.15 -16.79 11.70
CA VAL A 62 3.45 -17.41 12.01
C VAL A 62 3.45 -18.92 11.72
N LEU A 63 2.34 -19.61 12.00
CA LEU A 63 2.19 -21.04 11.71
C LEU A 63 2.04 -21.29 10.20
N CYS A 64 1.26 -20.47 9.51
CA CYS A 64 1.09 -20.60 8.06
C CYS A 64 2.37 -20.28 7.29
N ALA A 65 3.19 -19.31 7.73
CA ALA A 65 4.46 -18.98 7.08
C ALA A 65 5.48 -20.13 7.18
N VAL A 66 5.57 -20.81 8.34
CA VAL A 66 6.44 -21.99 8.51
C VAL A 66 5.92 -23.17 7.68
N LEU A 67 4.60 -23.38 7.63
CA LEU A 67 4.00 -24.42 6.78
C LEU A 67 4.23 -24.15 5.29
N VAL A 68 4.08 -22.90 4.84
CA VAL A 68 4.38 -22.52 3.46
C VAL A 68 5.88 -22.69 3.19
N TYR A 69 6.77 -22.24 4.08
CA TYR A 69 8.22 -22.43 3.89
C TYR A 69 8.62 -23.91 3.81
N CYS A 70 8.00 -24.79 4.60
CA CYS A 70 8.30 -26.23 4.57
C CYS A 70 7.61 -26.99 3.44
N CYS A 71 6.45 -26.52 2.94
CA CYS A 71 5.66 -27.21 1.92
C CYS A 71 5.82 -26.64 0.51
N LEU A 72 6.46 -25.47 0.34
CA LEU A 72 6.49 -24.77 -0.94
C LEU A 72 7.83 -25.02 -1.69
N PRO A 73 7.78 -25.65 -2.87
CA PRO A 73 8.98 -26.01 -3.63
C PRO A 73 9.52 -24.83 -4.46
N ASP A 74 10.85 -24.67 -4.48
CA ASP A 74 11.57 -23.53 -5.06
C ASP A 74 11.50 -23.39 -6.60
N SER A 75 10.95 -24.36 -7.33
CA SER A 75 10.85 -24.33 -8.79
C SER A 75 9.74 -25.25 -9.31
N PRO A 76 9.20 -25.00 -10.53
CA PRO A 76 8.23 -25.89 -11.18
C PRO A 76 8.74 -27.33 -11.36
N ASP A 77 10.06 -27.53 -11.34
CA ASP A 77 10.72 -28.84 -11.31
C ASP A 77 10.55 -29.61 -10.00
N THR A 78 10.74 -28.91 -8.89
CA THR A 78 10.67 -29.46 -7.52
C THR A 78 9.25 -29.53 -6.99
N ALA A 79 8.25 -29.11 -7.78
CA ALA A 79 6.84 -29.15 -7.42
C ALA A 79 6.37 -30.59 -7.15
N HIS A 80 6.14 -30.93 -5.88
CA HIS A 80 5.64 -32.25 -5.48
C HIS A 80 4.15 -32.45 -5.83
N PHE A 81 3.44 -31.37 -6.18
CA PHE A 81 2.02 -31.39 -6.52
C PHE A 81 1.74 -31.57 -8.03
N LEU A 82 2.75 -31.40 -8.90
CA LEU A 82 2.57 -31.51 -10.35
C LEU A 82 3.11 -32.84 -10.88
N THR A 83 2.37 -33.45 -11.79
CA THR A 83 2.79 -34.65 -12.53
C THR A 83 3.87 -34.27 -13.56
N ASP A 84 4.77 -35.17 -13.94
CA ASP A 84 5.91 -34.84 -14.84
C ASP A 84 5.47 -34.28 -16.20
N GLU A 85 4.31 -34.68 -16.70
CA GLU A 85 3.65 -34.13 -17.91
C GLU A 85 3.23 -32.65 -17.72
N GLU A 86 2.64 -32.32 -16.56
CA GLU A 86 2.20 -30.96 -16.24
C GLU A 86 3.38 -30.02 -16.00
N LYS A 87 4.48 -30.54 -15.43
CA LYS A 87 5.75 -29.81 -15.32
C LYS A 87 6.33 -29.46 -16.69
N LEU A 88 6.25 -30.38 -17.65
CA LEU A 88 6.72 -30.15 -19.02
C LEU A 88 5.87 -29.07 -19.73
N GLN A 89 4.55 -29.11 -19.58
CA GLN A 89 3.65 -28.08 -20.11
C GLN A 89 3.86 -26.71 -19.45
N ALA A 90 4.08 -26.67 -18.13
CA ALA A 90 4.39 -25.44 -17.40
C ALA A 90 5.70 -24.82 -17.90
N ARG A 91 6.75 -25.63 -18.12
CA ARG A 91 8.02 -25.19 -18.71
C ARG A 91 7.83 -24.62 -20.12
N GLN A 92 7.06 -25.30 -20.97
CA GLN A 92 6.80 -24.84 -22.35
C GLN A 92 6.01 -23.52 -22.39
N ARG A 93 5.03 -23.33 -21.48
CA ARG A 93 4.27 -22.08 -21.35
C ARG A 93 5.14 -20.92 -20.86
N LEU A 94 6.03 -21.17 -19.90
CA LEU A 94 7.00 -20.18 -19.41
C LEU A 94 8.01 -19.81 -20.52
N ALA A 95 8.52 -20.78 -21.27
CA ALA A 95 9.50 -20.57 -22.33
C ALA A 95 8.96 -19.91 -23.62
N THR A 96 7.66 -20.02 -23.90
CA THR A 96 7.06 -19.48 -25.13
C THR A 96 6.81 -17.97 -25.10
N VAL A 97 6.69 -17.36 -23.91
CA VAL A 97 6.43 -15.92 -23.76
C VAL A 97 7.55 -15.19 -23.03
N ASP A 98 8.27 -15.85 -22.11
CA ASP A 98 9.43 -15.25 -21.44
C ASP A 98 10.68 -15.44 -22.30
N ARG A 99 10.83 -14.58 -23.32
CA ARG A 99 12.07 -14.46 -24.13
C ARG A 99 13.23 -13.81 -23.35
N THR A 100 13.02 -13.47 -22.10
CA THR A 100 14.11 -13.00 -21.23
C THR A 100 14.92 -14.24 -20.87
N GLU A 101 16.10 -14.41 -21.48
CA GLU A 101 17.07 -15.37 -20.95
C GLU A 101 17.21 -15.15 -19.43
N LYS A 102 17.47 -16.21 -18.68
CA LYS A 102 17.86 -16.15 -17.25
C LYS A 102 19.18 -15.38 -17.13
N LEU A 103 19.18 -14.10 -17.44
CA LEU A 103 20.30 -13.21 -17.34
C LEU A 103 20.54 -13.01 -15.86
N LYS A 104 21.72 -13.48 -15.41
CA LYS A 104 22.35 -13.03 -14.17
C LYS A 104 22.09 -11.52 -14.05
N VAL A 105 21.61 -11.07 -12.89
CA VAL A 105 21.32 -9.65 -12.61
C VAL A 105 22.46 -8.80 -13.17
N SER A 106 22.20 -8.12 -14.29
CA SER A 106 23.24 -7.35 -14.94
C SER A 106 23.30 -6.02 -14.20
N TRP A 107 24.37 -5.85 -13.41
CA TRP A 107 24.57 -4.64 -12.61
C TRP A 107 24.53 -3.39 -13.47
N THR A 108 24.95 -3.47 -14.74
CA THR A 108 24.84 -2.38 -15.71
C THR A 108 23.40 -1.96 -15.99
N GLN A 109 22.45 -2.89 -16.11
CA GLN A 109 21.02 -2.54 -16.27
C GLN A 109 20.42 -2.02 -14.96
N VAL A 110 20.87 -2.54 -13.82
CA VAL A 110 20.46 -2.02 -12.50
C VAL A 110 20.91 -0.56 -12.34
N PHE A 111 22.18 -0.25 -12.62
CA PHE A 111 22.71 1.11 -12.58
C PHE A 111 22.08 2.02 -13.65
N ALA A 112 21.79 1.51 -14.84
CA ALA A 112 21.05 2.25 -15.85
C ALA A 112 19.64 2.63 -15.37
N GLY A 113 18.90 1.69 -14.76
CA GLY A 113 17.59 1.96 -14.17
C GLY A 113 17.63 2.88 -12.94
N LEU A 114 18.73 2.89 -12.19
CA LEU A 114 18.98 3.84 -11.10
C LEU A 114 19.38 5.23 -11.60
N THR A 115 19.87 5.35 -12.84
CA THR A 115 20.26 6.65 -13.44
C THR A 115 19.11 7.27 -14.23
N ASP A 116 18.06 6.50 -14.52
CA ASP A 116 16.88 6.98 -15.23
C ASP A 116 16.04 7.93 -14.37
N TYR A 117 15.87 9.17 -14.83
CA TYR A 117 15.09 10.18 -14.14
C TYR A 117 13.61 9.79 -14.03
N GLN A 118 13.04 9.08 -15.01
CA GLN A 118 11.62 8.69 -14.98
C GLN A 118 11.36 7.77 -13.80
N ASN A 119 12.29 6.86 -13.52
CA ASN A 119 12.20 5.92 -12.40
C ASN A 119 12.18 6.67 -11.05
N TRP A 120 12.97 7.73 -10.89
CA TRP A 120 12.95 8.57 -9.69
C TRP A 120 11.68 9.41 -9.54
N VAL A 121 11.13 9.93 -10.65
CA VAL A 121 9.85 10.65 -10.61
C VAL A 121 8.72 9.70 -10.20
N TYR A 122 8.66 8.49 -10.78
CA TYR A 122 7.70 7.45 -10.35
C TYR A 122 7.90 7.07 -8.88
N ALA A 123 9.15 6.85 -8.43
CA ALA A 123 9.46 6.53 -7.04
C ALA A 123 8.97 7.62 -6.08
N THR A 124 9.15 8.90 -6.46
CA THR A 124 8.77 10.06 -5.65
C THR A 124 7.24 10.17 -5.54
N ILE A 125 6.51 9.98 -6.64
CA ILE A 125 5.04 9.96 -6.61
C ILE A 125 4.54 8.86 -5.68
N HIS A 126 5.12 7.65 -5.76
CA HIS A 126 4.72 6.52 -4.92
C HIS A 126 5.06 6.76 -3.45
N PHE A 127 6.21 7.36 -3.17
CA PHE A 127 6.58 7.78 -1.82
C PHE A 127 5.54 8.74 -1.25
N CYS A 128 5.15 9.78 -2.01
CA CYS A 128 4.15 10.76 -1.60
C CYS A 128 2.79 10.09 -1.36
N CYS A 129 2.27 9.32 -2.33
CA CYS A 129 0.99 8.63 -2.19
C CYS A 129 0.96 7.67 -0.99
N ASN A 130 2.03 6.89 -0.79
CA ASN A 130 2.08 5.96 0.34
C ASN A 130 2.24 6.67 1.68
N TYR A 131 3.00 7.76 1.71
CA TYR A 131 3.12 8.63 2.88
C TYR A 131 1.75 9.13 3.34
N LEU A 132 0.96 9.67 2.39
CA LEU A 132 -0.39 10.19 2.61
C LEU A 132 -1.33 9.07 3.09
N PHE A 133 -1.26 7.91 2.44
CA PHE A 133 -2.05 6.73 2.80
C PHE A 133 -1.75 6.23 4.22
N ALA A 134 -0.47 6.03 4.56
CA ALA A 134 -0.05 5.52 5.87
C ALA A 134 -0.42 6.50 6.99
N ALA A 135 -0.20 7.80 6.77
CA ALA A 135 -0.60 8.83 7.71
C ALA A 135 -2.13 8.87 7.91
N LEU A 136 -2.91 8.81 6.82
CA LEU A 136 -4.37 8.79 6.96
C LEU A 136 -4.82 7.54 7.71
N SER A 137 -4.46 6.35 7.25
CA SER A 137 -4.93 5.08 7.82
C SER A 137 -4.60 4.93 9.31
N ASN A 138 -3.38 5.30 9.71
CA ASN A 138 -2.94 5.18 11.10
C ASN A 138 -3.59 6.20 12.04
N PHE A 139 -3.81 7.43 11.58
CA PHE A 139 -4.28 8.53 12.42
C PHE A 139 -5.77 8.86 12.23
N LEU A 140 -6.47 8.23 11.28
CA LEU A 140 -7.87 8.51 11.00
C LEU A 140 -8.77 8.29 12.22
N PRO A 141 -8.67 7.17 12.96
CA PRO A 141 -9.49 6.97 14.16
C PRO A 141 -9.17 8.00 15.25
N THR A 142 -7.91 8.44 15.33
CA THR A 142 -7.47 9.48 16.27
C THR A 142 -8.08 10.83 15.93
N ILE A 143 -8.05 11.24 14.66
CA ILE A 143 -8.68 12.47 14.17
C ILE A 143 -10.19 12.46 14.49
N VAL A 144 -10.87 11.34 14.22
CA VAL A 144 -12.32 11.20 14.49
C VAL A 144 -12.62 11.26 15.99
N ARG A 145 -11.77 10.66 16.83
CA ARG A 145 -11.90 10.74 18.29
C ARG A 145 -11.72 12.18 18.78
N ASP A 146 -10.74 12.91 18.26
CA ASP A 146 -10.42 14.27 18.69
C ASP A 146 -11.49 15.31 18.26
N ILE A 147 -12.34 14.95 17.28
CA ILE A 147 -13.55 15.70 16.89
C ILE A 147 -14.70 15.55 17.92
N GLY A 148 -14.58 14.64 18.90
CA GLY A 148 -15.52 14.50 20.03
C GLY A 148 -16.26 13.16 20.11
N TYR A 149 -15.88 12.16 19.32
CA TYR A 149 -16.48 10.82 19.36
C TYR A 149 -15.73 9.89 20.30
N SER A 150 -16.46 8.95 20.92
CA SER A 150 -15.84 7.87 21.70
C SER A 150 -14.98 6.98 20.80
N SER A 151 -13.98 6.29 21.37
CA SER A 151 -13.05 5.42 20.62
C SER A 151 -13.77 4.32 19.81
N VAL A 152 -14.86 3.77 20.36
CA VAL A 152 -15.66 2.73 19.70
C VAL A 152 -16.44 3.32 18.52
N ASN A 153 -17.10 4.46 18.73
CA ASN A 153 -17.85 5.13 17.67
C ASN A 153 -16.91 5.67 16.57
N ALA A 154 -15.72 6.13 16.94
CA ALA A 154 -14.72 6.62 15.99
C ALA A 154 -14.29 5.52 15.02
N GLN A 155 -14.00 4.31 15.51
CA GLN A 155 -13.68 3.17 14.63
C GLN A 155 -14.88 2.79 13.74
N GLY A 156 -16.09 2.76 14.30
CA GLY A 156 -17.31 2.51 13.54
C GLY A 156 -17.55 3.54 12.42
N LEU A 157 -17.29 4.82 12.68
CA LEU A 157 -17.48 5.91 11.72
C LEU A 157 -16.38 5.96 10.64
N THR A 158 -15.22 5.32 10.87
CA THR A 158 -14.22 5.15 9.81
C THR A 158 -14.56 4.04 8.82
N ALA A 159 -15.36 3.05 9.21
CA ALA A 159 -15.68 1.91 8.34
C ALA A 159 -16.40 2.31 7.03
N PRO A 160 -17.42 3.19 7.04
CA PRO A 160 -18.06 3.62 5.80
C PRO A 160 -17.14 4.49 4.92
N ALA A 161 -16.20 5.24 5.51
CA ALA A 161 -15.20 5.99 4.74
C ALA A 161 -14.28 5.04 3.97
N TYR A 162 -13.84 3.94 4.59
CA TYR A 162 -13.06 2.91 3.91
C TYR A 162 -13.86 2.16 2.86
N PHE A 163 -15.15 1.90 3.10
CA PHE A 163 -16.02 1.26 2.11
C PHE A 163 -16.19 2.15 0.86
N LEU A 164 -16.41 3.45 1.04
CA LEU A 164 -16.49 4.38 -0.08
C LEU A 164 -15.16 4.46 -0.84
N ALA A 165 -14.03 4.50 -0.11
CA ALA A 165 -12.70 4.47 -0.70
C ALA A 165 -12.46 3.19 -1.52
N PHE A 166 -12.96 2.03 -1.06
CA PHE A 166 -12.93 0.78 -1.81
C PHE A 166 -13.68 0.89 -3.15
N LEU A 167 -14.89 1.47 -3.16
CA LEU A 167 -15.64 1.71 -4.40
C LEU A 167 -14.89 2.65 -5.34
N CYS A 168 -14.30 3.73 -4.82
CA CYS A 168 -13.45 4.64 -5.59
C CYS A 168 -12.22 3.93 -6.16
N CYS A 169 -11.58 3.03 -5.41
CA CYS A 169 -10.46 2.21 -5.89
C CYS A 169 -10.87 1.30 -7.04
N MET A 170 -12.03 0.62 -6.94
CA MET A 170 -12.54 -0.21 -8.03
C MET A 170 -12.80 0.62 -9.30
N PHE A 171 -13.42 1.79 -9.15
CA PHE A 171 -13.68 2.69 -10.26
C PHE A 171 -12.38 3.22 -10.89
N ALA A 172 -11.41 3.62 -10.07
CA ALA A 172 -10.12 4.09 -10.51
C ALA A 172 -9.33 3.00 -11.25
N ALA A 173 -9.33 1.77 -10.73
CA ALA A 173 -8.67 0.63 -11.36
C ALA A 173 -9.31 0.30 -12.71
N TRP A 174 -10.64 0.18 -12.75
CA TRP A 174 -11.38 -0.08 -13.98
C TRP A 174 -11.19 1.03 -15.03
N GLY A 175 -11.28 2.30 -14.61
CA GLY A 175 -11.07 3.45 -15.49
C GLY A 175 -9.64 3.53 -16.01
N SER A 176 -8.66 3.39 -15.12
CA SER A 176 -7.24 3.42 -15.46
C SER A 176 -6.86 2.33 -16.46
N ASP A 177 -7.41 1.12 -16.30
CA ASP A 177 -7.17 0.01 -17.23
C ASP A 177 -7.91 0.19 -18.57
N ARG A 178 -9.11 0.79 -18.58
CA ARG A 178 -9.86 1.02 -19.83
C ARG A 178 -9.26 2.12 -20.70
N PHE A 179 -8.77 3.19 -20.08
CA PHE A 179 -8.24 4.35 -20.81
C PHE A 179 -6.73 4.30 -21.02
N GLY A 180 -6.01 3.40 -20.34
CA GLY A 180 -4.54 3.24 -20.46
C GLY A 180 -3.71 4.43 -19.95
N LYS A 181 -4.35 5.53 -19.57
CA LYS A 181 -3.74 6.78 -19.12
C LYS A 181 -3.65 6.85 -17.60
N ARG A 182 -2.83 5.96 -17.01
CA ARG A 182 -2.74 5.77 -15.56
C ARG A 182 -2.36 7.05 -14.79
N GLY A 183 -1.49 7.90 -15.35
CA GLY A 183 -1.04 9.15 -14.73
C GLY A 183 -2.16 10.15 -14.47
N TRP A 184 -3.06 10.35 -15.44
CA TRP A 184 -4.22 11.24 -15.30
C TRP A 184 -5.20 10.78 -14.20
N PHE A 185 -5.42 9.47 -14.05
CA PHE A 185 -6.25 8.94 -12.97
C PHE A 185 -5.60 9.18 -11.60
N VAL A 186 -4.30 8.92 -11.47
CA VAL A 186 -3.57 9.20 -10.22
C VAL A 186 -3.61 10.68 -9.87
N ALA A 187 -3.37 11.57 -10.84
CA ALA A 187 -3.44 13.02 -10.65
C ALA A 187 -4.85 13.47 -10.21
N GLY A 188 -5.90 12.97 -10.88
CA GLY A 188 -7.29 13.29 -10.53
C GLY A 188 -7.63 12.91 -9.09
N PHE A 189 -7.35 11.67 -8.68
CA PHE A 189 -7.61 11.23 -7.31
C PHE A 189 -6.72 11.92 -6.27
N ALA A 190 -5.46 12.21 -6.60
CA ALA A 190 -4.57 12.98 -5.74
C ALA A 190 -5.04 14.44 -5.55
N THR A 191 -5.64 15.08 -6.57
CA THR A 191 -6.24 16.42 -6.39
C THR A 191 -7.42 16.38 -5.41
N ILE A 192 -8.29 15.36 -5.50
CA ILE A 192 -9.39 15.15 -4.56
C ILE A 192 -8.84 14.99 -3.13
N GLY A 193 -7.79 14.19 -2.97
CA GLY A 193 -7.11 14.02 -1.68
C GLY A 193 -6.52 15.32 -1.13
N THR A 194 -5.94 16.14 -2.01
CA THR A 194 -5.38 17.47 -1.68
C THR A 194 -6.47 18.40 -1.15
N VAL A 195 -7.62 18.46 -1.82
CA VAL A 195 -8.77 19.27 -1.38
C VAL A 195 -9.29 18.77 -0.03
N GLY A 196 -9.37 17.46 0.18
CA GLY A 196 -9.78 16.88 1.48
C GLY A 196 -8.85 17.30 2.63
N TYR A 197 -7.53 17.31 2.41
CA TYR A 197 -6.57 17.77 3.42
C TYR A 197 -6.58 19.28 3.63
N LEU A 198 -6.80 20.05 2.57
CA LEU A 198 -6.93 21.50 2.68
C LEU A 198 -8.19 21.87 3.48
N MET A 199 -9.31 21.16 3.26
CA MET A 199 -10.51 21.31 4.08
C MET A 199 -10.24 20.94 5.55
N LEU A 200 -9.56 19.83 5.82
CA LEU A 200 -9.16 19.44 7.19
C LEU A 200 -8.25 20.49 7.86
N ALA A 201 -7.36 21.15 7.11
CA ALA A 201 -6.50 22.21 7.64
C ALA A 201 -7.25 23.52 7.90
N ALA A 202 -8.22 23.85 7.04
CA ALA A 202 -8.98 25.10 7.09
C ALA A 202 -10.09 25.09 8.15
N ILE A 203 -10.70 23.92 8.41
CA ILE A 203 -11.77 23.82 9.40
C ILE A 203 -11.14 23.70 10.80
N GLN A 204 -11.00 24.84 11.47
CA GLN A 204 -10.54 24.93 12.87
C GLN A 204 -11.69 25.07 13.88
N ASP A 205 -12.93 24.90 13.43
CA ASP A 205 -14.14 25.02 14.26
C ASP A 205 -14.65 23.65 14.69
N LYS A 206 -14.43 23.25 15.95
CA LYS A 206 -14.94 21.97 16.50
C LYS A 206 -16.46 21.82 16.45
N THR A 207 -17.19 22.93 16.43
CA THR A 207 -18.66 22.95 16.42
C THR A 207 -19.26 22.44 15.11
N LYS A 208 -18.47 22.42 14.03
CA LYS A 208 -18.90 21.99 12.69
C LYS A 208 -18.44 20.57 12.40
N THR A 209 -19.12 19.59 13.01
CA THR A 209 -18.80 18.16 12.88
C THR A 209 -19.01 17.63 11.45
N GLY A 210 -20.06 18.09 10.76
CA GLY A 210 -20.39 17.65 9.40
C GLY A 210 -19.28 17.93 8.36
N PRO A 211 -18.78 19.17 8.26
CA PRO A 211 -17.67 19.51 7.36
C PRO A 211 -16.37 18.73 7.62
N HIS A 212 -16.05 18.42 8.88
CA HIS A 212 -14.88 17.58 9.21
C HIS A 212 -15.04 16.16 8.68
N TYR A 213 -16.22 15.56 8.83
CA TYR A 213 -16.49 14.24 8.26
C TYR A 213 -16.45 14.25 6.75
N ALA A 214 -17.04 15.26 6.10
CA ALA A 214 -16.98 15.40 4.66
C ALA A 214 -15.52 15.48 4.16
N ALA A 215 -14.67 16.25 4.85
CA ALA A 215 -13.25 16.38 4.53
C ALA A 215 -12.47 15.06 4.73
N ILE A 216 -12.80 14.30 5.78
CA ILE A 216 -12.28 12.94 6.00
C ILE A 216 -12.66 12.01 4.85
N TYR A 217 -13.93 11.99 4.45
CA TYR A 217 -14.40 11.13 3.36
C TYR A 217 -13.71 11.51 2.06
N LEU A 218 -13.60 12.80 1.76
CA LEU A 218 -12.95 13.31 0.56
C LEU A 218 -11.46 12.93 0.51
N ALA A 219 -10.74 13.12 1.63
CA ALA A 219 -9.34 12.72 1.75
C ALA A 219 -9.17 11.20 1.55
N THR A 220 -10.02 10.39 2.19
CA THR A 220 -9.96 8.92 2.09
C THR A 220 -10.21 8.45 0.66
N CYS A 221 -11.23 9.02 -0.02
CA CYS A 221 -11.59 8.64 -1.38
C CYS A 221 -10.58 9.10 -2.43
N GLY A 222 -9.82 10.16 -2.18
CA GLY A 222 -8.76 10.60 -3.09
C GLY A 222 -7.46 9.80 -2.95
N ILE A 223 -7.06 9.49 -1.72
CA ILE A 223 -5.70 8.98 -1.47
C ILE A 223 -5.59 7.47 -1.67
N PHE A 224 -6.63 6.73 -1.28
CA PHE A 224 -6.64 5.27 -1.41
C PHE A 224 -6.49 4.82 -2.88
N PRO A 225 -7.23 5.40 -3.85
CA PRO A 225 -7.07 5.05 -5.26
C PRO A 225 -5.73 5.52 -5.84
N ALA A 226 -5.24 6.69 -5.43
CA ALA A 226 -3.97 7.25 -5.92
C ALA A 226 -2.74 6.42 -5.50
N GLY A 227 -2.81 5.71 -4.36
CA GLY A 227 -1.73 4.84 -3.86
C GLY A 227 -1.80 3.37 -4.28
N ALA A 228 -2.86 2.96 -4.99
CA ALA A 228 -3.09 1.55 -5.35
C ALA A 228 -2.38 1.10 -6.65
N GLY A 229 -1.74 2.01 -7.37
CA GLY A 229 -1.06 1.71 -8.64
C GLY A 229 0.39 1.26 -8.47
N LEU A 230 0.75 0.17 -9.16
CA LEU A 230 2.10 -0.28 -9.57
C LEU A 230 3.10 -0.71 -8.47
N GLY A 231 3.35 -2.03 -8.45
CA GLY A 231 4.49 -2.64 -7.77
C GLY A 231 5.67 -2.76 -8.72
N ILE A 232 6.78 -2.08 -8.40
CA ILE A 232 8.18 -2.45 -8.71
C ILE A 232 9.18 -1.62 -7.88
N LEU A 233 8.78 -0.51 -7.25
CA LEU A 233 9.59 0.24 -6.25
C LEU A 233 9.05 0.12 -4.81
N ALA A 234 8.62 -1.08 -4.43
CA ALA A 234 8.01 -1.35 -3.12
C ALA A 234 8.93 -1.01 -1.93
N THR A 235 10.26 -1.01 -2.12
CA THR A 235 11.23 -0.70 -1.06
C THR A 235 11.22 0.78 -0.67
N PHE A 236 11.26 1.71 -1.64
CA PHE A 236 11.17 3.15 -1.37
C PHE A 236 9.81 3.53 -0.76
N ARG A 237 8.76 2.82 -1.18
CA ARG A 237 7.41 2.98 -0.64
C ARG A 237 7.37 2.73 0.88
N GLN A 238 8.02 1.68 1.39
CA GLN A 238 7.96 1.34 2.83
C GLN A 238 8.64 2.39 3.72
N CYS A 239 9.70 3.04 3.24
CA CYS A 239 10.38 4.11 3.98
C CYS A 239 9.43 5.26 4.34
N SER A 240 8.40 5.51 3.52
CA SER A 240 7.44 6.59 3.79
C SER A 240 6.55 6.32 5.00
N SER A 241 6.30 5.05 5.34
CA SER A 241 5.52 4.68 6.53
C SER A 241 6.22 5.11 7.82
N PHE A 242 7.55 4.96 7.87
CA PHE A 242 8.36 5.42 9.00
C PHE A 242 8.26 6.94 9.20
N VAL A 243 8.42 7.70 8.12
CA VAL A 243 8.30 9.17 8.15
C VAL A 243 6.87 9.61 8.49
N SER A 244 5.84 8.84 8.07
CA SER A 244 4.44 9.18 8.36
C SER A 244 4.10 9.09 9.85
N SER A 245 4.81 8.24 10.59
CA SER A 245 4.55 8.01 12.02
C SER A 245 4.83 9.22 12.92
N THR A 246 5.65 10.18 12.45
CA THR A 246 6.02 11.39 13.20
C THR A 246 5.11 12.58 12.94
N LEU A 247 4.12 12.45 12.04
CA LEU A 247 3.39 13.60 11.47
C LEU A 247 2.26 14.15 12.36
N PHE A 248 1.78 13.34 13.31
CA PHE A 248 0.73 13.73 14.25
C PHE A 248 1.26 13.69 15.68
N PRO A 249 2.16 14.62 16.06
CA PRO A 249 2.53 14.75 17.45
C PRO A 249 1.29 15.12 18.25
N SER A 250 1.06 14.44 19.38
CA SER A 250 -0.10 14.69 20.25
C SER A 250 -0.16 16.12 20.79
N ARG A 251 0.92 16.90 20.62
CA ARG A 251 1.00 18.33 20.94
C ARG A 251 0.20 19.24 20.00
N ASP A 252 -0.03 18.82 18.75
CA ASP A 252 -0.73 19.61 17.73
C ASP A 252 -2.23 19.26 17.62
N GLY A 253 -2.72 18.39 18.52
CA GLY A 253 -4.14 18.09 18.63
C GLY A 253 -4.91 19.33 19.08
N PRO A 254 -6.15 19.54 18.60
CA PRO A 254 -7.01 18.60 17.89
C PRO A 254 -7.09 18.80 16.37
N PHE A 255 -6.55 19.90 15.85
CA PHE A 255 -6.70 20.25 14.43
C PHE A 255 -5.53 19.80 13.56
N TYR A 256 -4.37 19.49 14.18
CA TYR A 256 -3.19 18.96 13.52
C TYR A 256 -2.83 19.72 12.24
N VAL A 257 -2.93 21.05 12.28
CA VAL A 257 -2.84 21.93 11.09
C VAL A 257 -1.51 21.72 10.36
N THR A 258 -0.41 21.59 11.11
CA THR A 258 0.93 21.28 10.57
C THR A 258 0.91 19.97 9.77
N GLY A 259 0.36 18.90 10.34
CA GLY A 259 0.25 17.59 9.69
C GLY A 259 -0.69 17.61 8.47
N CYS A 260 -1.77 18.37 8.51
CA CYS A 260 -2.67 18.56 7.36
C CYS A 260 -2.00 19.37 6.23
N ALA A 261 -1.27 20.44 6.56
CA ALA A 261 -0.57 21.29 5.59
C ALA A 261 0.57 20.54 4.88
N VAL A 262 1.38 19.79 5.62
CA VAL A 262 2.46 18.96 5.06
C VAL A 262 1.87 17.92 4.09
N ARG A 263 0.75 17.29 4.44
CA ARG A 263 0.07 16.34 3.54
C ARG A 263 -0.51 17.01 2.30
N CYS A 264 -1.07 18.21 2.44
CA CYS A 264 -1.52 18.99 1.28
C CYS A 264 -0.34 19.28 0.32
N ALA A 265 0.83 19.63 0.85
CA ALA A 265 2.02 19.88 0.04
C ALA A 265 2.53 18.62 -0.67
N PHE A 266 2.63 17.48 0.04
CA PHE A 266 3.04 16.20 -0.57
C PHE A 266 2.03 15.69 -1.60
N SER A 267 0.72 15.88 -1.35
CA SER A 267 -0.34 15.51 -2.29
C SER A 267 -0.31 16.40 -3.54
N GLY A 268 -0.11 17.72 -3.38
CA GLY A 268 0.06 18.64 -4.50
C GLY A 268 1.32 18.35 -5.32
N LEU A 269 2.44 18.02 -4.66
CA LEU A 269 3.66 17.59 -5.33
C LEU A 269 3.43 16.32 -6.17
N ALA A 270 2.70 15.34 -5.63
CA ALA A 270 2.36 14.12 -6.37
C ALA A 270 1.53 14.43 -7.63
N VAL A 271 0.61 15.40 -7.58
CA VAL A 271 -0.17 15.85 -8.74
C VAL A 271 0.74 16.47 -9.80
N VAL A 272 1.60 17.40 -9.42
CA VAL A 272 2.52 18.08 -10.35
C VAL A 272 3.44 17.07 -11.03
N LEU A 273 4.02 16.15 -10.26
CA LEU A 273 4.90 15.11 -10.78
C LEU A 273 4.15 14.13 -11.69
N ALA A 274 2.92 13.74 -11.34
CA ALA A 274 2.10 12.86 -12.16
C ALA A 274 1.72 13.49 -13.51
N LEU A 275 1.51 14.80 -13.55
CA LEU A 275 1.27 15.55 -14.78
C LEU A 275 2.55 15.72 -15.62
N SER A 276 3.73 15.81 -14.99
CA SER A 276 5.02 15.97 -15.68
C SER A 276 5.52 14.72 -16.41
N LEU A 277 4.94 13.55 -16.12
CA LEU A 277 5.28 12.26 -16.74
C LEU A 277 4.50 11.98 -18.04
N HIS A 278 3.72 12.95 -18.52
CA HIS A 278 2.94 12.87 -19.75
C HIS A 278 3.47 13.78 -20.85
#